data_AF-A0A830DJ16-F1
#
_entry.id   AF-A0A830DJ16-F1
#
_cell.length_a   1.000
_cell.length_b   1.000
_cell.length_c   1.000
_cell.angle_alpha   90.00
_cell.angle_beta   90.00
_cell.angle_gamma   90.00
#
_symmetry.space_group_name_H-M   'P 1'
#
loop_
_entity.id
_entity.type
_entity.pdbx_description
1 polymer ?
#
loop_
_entity_poly.entity_id
_entity_poly.type
_entity_poly.pdbx_seq_one_letter_code
_entity_poly.pdbx_strand_id
1 'polypeptide(L)'
;YRYCLIVDFIGCLYNLLVVFLPAGSQLWKTVIVIDVIMNIAVGASLGIGWEINRLIRGGYLAARWYPICAVVPFFCGKVFGSLIPATVGFACSFSLLMYTLHVLADPFLIEK
;
A
#
# COMPACT_ATOMS: atom_id res chain seq x y z
N TYR A 1 7.72 -17.24 4.95
CA TYR A 1 7.72 -16.83 3.52
C TYR A 1 6.41 -17.16 2.80
N ARG A 2 5.88 -18.39 2.87
CA ARG A 2 4.62 -18.77 2.18
C ARG A 2 3.39 -17.96 2.60
N TYR A 3 3.22 -17.71 3.90
CA TYR A 3 2.07 -16.96 4.42
C TYR A 3 2.03 -15.50 3.97
N CYS A 4 3.17 -14.82 3.87
CA CYS A 4 3.24 -13.40 3.46
C CYS A 4 2.85 -13.22 1.99
N LEU A 5 3.31 -14.12 1.11
CA LEU A 5 2.95 -14.11 -0.32
C LEU A 5 1.45 -14.34 -0.55
N ILE A 6 0.83 -15.19 0.25
CA ILE A 6 -0.61 -15.47 0.14
C ILE A 6 -1.42 -14.24 0.54
N VAL A 7 -1.00 -13.52 1.60
CA VAL A 7 -1.68 -12.30 2.05
C VAL A 7 -1.53 -11.16 1.04
N ASP A 8 -0.34 -10.95 0.47
CA ASP A 8 -0.13 -9.94 -0.58
C ASP A 8 -0.90 -10.27 -1.87
N PHE A 9 -1.01 -11.56 -2.22
CA PHE A 9 -1.78 -12.00 -3.38
C PHE A 9 -3.28 -11.80 -3.18
N ILE A 10 -3.80 -12.11 -1.98
CA ILE A 10 -5.20 -11.85 -1.61
C ILE A 10 -5.47 -10.34 -1.60
N GLY A 11 -4.52 -9.54 -1.09
CA GLY A 11 -4.60 -8.07 -1.11
C GLY A 11 -4.66 -7.50 -2.53
N CYS A 12 -3.82 -8.00 -3.44
CA CYS A 12 -3.86 -7.62 -4.87
C CYS A 12 -5.19 -8.01 -5.53
N LEU A 13 -5.70 -9.22 -5.26
CA LEU A 13 -7.00 -9.67 -5.75
C LEU A 13 -8.14 -8.80 -5.26
N TYR A 14 -8.11 -8.40 -3.98
CA TYR A 14 -9.13 -7.51 -3.40
C TYR A 14 -9.09 -6.12 -4.02
N ASN A 15 -7.91 -5.53 -4.17
CA ASN A 15 -7.73 -4.22 -4.80
C ASN A 15 -8.18 -4.24 -6.27
N LEU A 16 -7.91 -5.34 -6.99
CA LEU A 16 -8.44 -5.57 -8.35
C LEU A 16 -9.97 -5.71 -8.36
N LEU A 17 -10.54 -6.44 -7.40
CA LEU A 17 -12.00 -6.67 -7.31
C LEU A 17 -12.75 -5.36 -7.03
N VAL A 18 -12.17 -4.47 -6.22
CA VAL A 18 -12.72 -3.14 -5.90
C VAL A 18 -12.82 -2.24 -7.13
N VAL A 19 -11.88 -2.36 -8.09
CA VAL A 19 -11.91 -1.61 -9.36
C VAL A 19 -13.11 -2.02 -10.25
N PHE A 20 -13.64 -3.23 -10.10
CA PHE A 20 -14.76 -3.73 -10.91
C PHE A 20 -16.15 -3.51 -10.28
N LEU A 21 -16.25 -2.88 -9.10
CA LEU A 21 -17.55 -2.66 -8.44
C LEU A 21 -18.30 -1.46 -9.05
N PRO A 22 -19.52 -1.66 -9.60
CA PRO A 22 -20.29 -0.59 -10.23
C PRO A 22 -20.80 0.44 -9.21
N ALA A 23 -20.68 1.72 -9.54
CA ALA A 23 -21.09 2.87 -8.73
C ALA A 23 -22.63 2.98 -8.65
N GLY A 24 -23.20 2.92 -7.43
CA GLY A 24 -24.64 3.23 -7.23
C GLY A 24 -25.38 2.51 -6.09
N SER A 25 -24.75 1.58 -5.37
CA SER A 25 -25.38 0.85 -4.26
C SER A 25 -25.07 1.47 -2.89
N GLN A 26 -25.97 1.36 -1.90
CA GLN A 26 -25.70 1.65 -0.48
C GLN A 26 -24.44 0.92 0.07
N LEU A 27 -24.06 -0.20 -0.57
CA LEU A 27 -22.84 -0.95 -0.27
C LEU A 27 -21.55 -0.16 -0.56
N TRP A 28 -21.59 0.88 -1.40
CA TRP A 28 -20.43 1.72 -1.71
C TRP A 28 -19.87 2.43 -0.46
N LYS A 29 -20.74 2.89 0.46
CA LYS A 29 -20.27 3.54 1.69
C LYS A 29 -19.43 2.59 2.54
N THR A 30 -19.87 1.34 2.69
CA THR A 30 -19.13 0.31 3.43
C THR A 30 -17.83 -0.06 2.73
N VAL A 31 -17.84 -0.20 1.40
CA VAL A 31 -16.64 -0.48 0.61
C VAL A 31 -15.62 0.64 0.76
N ILE A 32 -16.02 1.91 0.71
CA ILE A 32 -15.12 3.06 0.89
C ILE A 32 -14.49 3.05 2.28
N VAL A 33 -15.27 2.81 3.34
CA VAL A 33 -14.71 2.74 4.71
C VAL A 33 -13.68 1.62 4.83
N ILE A 34 -13.97 0.44 4.27
CA ILE A 34 -13.02 -0.67 4.25
C ILE A 34 -11.76 -0.31 3.44
N ASP A 35 -11.92 0.35 2.29
CA ASP A 35 -10.81 0.75 1.43
C ASP A 35 -9.91 1.81 2.11
N VAL A 36 -10.49 2.76 2.86
CA VAL A 36 -9.73 3.70 3.70
C VAL A 36 -8.90 2.95 4.75
N ILE A 37 -9.51 2.03 5.49
CA ILE A 37 -8.82 1.25 6.54
C ILE A 37 -7.66 0.45 5.93
N MET A 38 -7.91 -0.20 4.78
CA MET A 38 -6.89 -0.97 4.07
C MET A 38 -5.75 -0.06 3.57
N ASN A 39 -6.04 1.10 3.00
CA ASN A 39 -5.02 2.07 2.59
C ASN A 39 -4.16 2.52 3.78
N ILE A 40 -4.75 2.80 4.94
CA ILE A 40 -3.99 3.16 6.15
C ILE A 40 -3.06 2.01 6.57
N ALA A 41 -3.55 0.77 6.59
CA ALA A 41 -2.77 -0.40 6.97
C ALA A 41 -1.62 -0.69 5.98
N VAL A 42 -1.89 -0.58 4.68
CA VAL A 42 -0.88 -0.73 3.62
C VAL A 42 0.16 0.39 3.70
N GLY A 43 -0.26 1.64 3.92
CA GLY A 43 0.64 2.77 4.10
C GLY A 43 1.60 2.60 5.28
N ALA A 44 1.11 2.14 6.44
CA ALA A 44 1.95 1.83 7.60
C ALA A 44 2.97 0.72 7.29
N SER A 45 2.53 -0.33 6.61
CA SER A 45 3.39 -1.46 6.22
C SER A 45 4.48 -1.04 5.23
N LEU A 46 4.13 -0.20 4.25
CA LEU A 46 5.10 0.39 3.32
C LEU A 46 6.12 1.29 4.03
N GLY A 47 5.68 2.06 5.02
CA GLY A 47 6.56 2.89 5.85
C GLY A 47 7.61 2.04 6.58
N ILE A 48 7.17 0.97 7.26
CA ILE A 48 8.08 0.01 7.90
C ILE A 48 9.03 -0.63 6.88
N GLY A 49 8.51 -1.04 5.72
CA GLY A 49 9.30 -1.60 4.64
C GLY A 49 10.41 -0.65 4.18
N TRP A 50 10.10 0.63 3.99
CA TRP A 50 11.06 1.65 3.59
C TRP A 50 12.12 1.94 4.66
N GLU A 51 11.74 1.94 5.94
CA GLU A 51 12.69 2.12 7.05
C GLU A 51 13.63 0.92 7.19
N ILE A 52 13.11 -0.30 7.10
CA ILE A 52 13.93 -1.52 7.05
C ILE A 52 14.88 -1.45 5.86
N ASN A 53 14.39 -1.03 4.70
CA ASN A 53 15.19 -0.89 3.49
C ASN A 53 16.33 0.14 3.64
N ARG A 54 16.06 1.29 4.30
CA ARG A 54 17.10 2.27 4.69
C ARG A 54 18.13 1.65 5.63
N LEU A 55 17.68 0.90 6.62
CA LEU A 55 18.54 0.25 7.61
C LEU A 55 19.46 -0.80 6.96
N ILE A 56 18.92 -1.63 6.05
CA ILE A 56 19.67 -2.68 5.32
C ILE A 56 20.68 -2.07 4.33
N ARG A 57 20.36 -0.92 3.73
CA ARG A 57 21.28 -0.20 2.81
C ARG A 57 22.36 0.59 3.52
N GLY A 58 21.98 1.42 4.49
CA GLY A 58 22.89 2.33 5.17
C GLY A 58 23.68 1.66 6.28
N GLY A 59 23.17 0.56 6.84
CA GLY A 59 23.64 0.03 8.11
C GLY A 59 23.40 1.04 9.24
N TYR A 60 23.74 0.63 10.46
CA TYR A 60 23.75 1.53 11.60
C TYR A 60 25.00 1.28 12.43
N LEU A 61 26.00 2.15 12.23
CA LEU A 61 27.33 2.02 12.83
C LEU A 61 27.28 1.99 14.36
N ALA A 62 26.37 2.77 14.97
CA ALA A 62 26.21 2.81 16.43
C ALA A 62 25.62 1.52 17.03
N ALA A 63 24.91 0.69 16.24
CA ALA A 63 24.48 -0.66 16.67
C ALA A 63 25.34 -1.77 16.09
N ARG A 64 26.50 -1.45 15.48
CA ARG A 64 27.39 -2.40 14.75
C ARG A 64 26.64 -3.19 13.67
N TRP A 65 25.60 -2.59 13.09
CA TRP A 65 24.83 -3.22 12.02
C TRP A 65 25.46 -2.87 10.67
N TYR A 66 26.09 -3.85 10.03
CA TYR A 66 26.76 -3.68 8.76
C TYR A 66 25.75 -3.57 7.61
N PRO A 67 25.98 -2.73 6.59
CA PRO A 67 25.09 -2.64 5.43
C PRO A 67 24.99 -3.99 4.71
N ILE A 68 23.87 -4.67 4.88
CA ILE A 68 23.60 -5.99 4.29
C ILE A 68 23.61 -5.91 2.75
N CYS A 69 23.16 -4.78 2.19
CA CYS A 69 23.19 -4.58 0.74
C CYS A 69 24.62 -4.51 0.16
N ALA A 70 25.65 -4.23 0.97
CA ALA A 70 27.05 -4.26 0.52
C ALA A 70 27.59 -5.70 0.42
N VAL A 71 27.03 -6.63 1.21
CA VAL A 71 27.43 -8.05 1.22
C VAL A 71 26.60 -8.87 0.24
N VAL A 72 25.29 -8.57 0.13
CA VAL A 72 24.34 -9.33 -0.70
C VAL A 72 23.53 -8.39 -1.60
N PRO A 73 24.11 -7.90 -2.71
CA PRO A 73 23.46 -6.90 -3.57
C PRO A 73 22.20 -7.44 -4.27
N PHE A 74 22.15 -8.73 -4.59
CA PHE A 74 20.98 -9.36 -5.22
C PHE A 74 19.74 -9.33 -4.32
N PHE A 75 19.91 -9.58 -3.02
CA PHE A 75 18.82 -9.49 -2.05
C PHE A 75 18.26 -8.06 -1.98
N CYS A 76 19.15 -7.06 -1.99
CA CYS A 76 18.77 -5.66 -2.00
C CYS A 76 17.96 -5.29 -3.25
N GLY A 77 18.39 -5.75 -4.43
CA GLY A 77 17.66 -5.55 -5.68
C GLY A 77 16.24 -6.13 -5.63
N LYS A 78 16.08 -7.31 -5.01
CA LYS A 78 14.78 -7.97 -4.85
C LYS A 78 13.85 -7.24 -3.88
N VAL A 79 14.36 -6.72 -2.77
CA VAL A 79 13.60 -5.92 -1.81
C VAL A 79 13.12 -4.62 -2.46
N PHE A 80 14.00 -3.89 -3.16
CA PHE A 80 13.62 -2.69 -3.90
C PHE A 80 12.61 -2.97 -5.01
N GLY A 81 12.84 -4.04 -5.77
CA GLY A 81 11.93 -4.47 -6.82
C GLY A 81 10.54 -4.82 -6.31
N SER A 82 10.38 -5.15 -5.03
CA SER A 82 9.07 -5.36 -4.39
C SER A 82 8.48 -4.08 -3.83
N LEU A 83 9.29 -3.20 -3.21
CA LEU A 83 8.81 -1.97 -2.59
C LEU A 83 8.31 -0.94 -3.60
N ILE A 84 9.00 -0.81 -4.74
CA ILE A 84 8.66 0.17 -5.78
C ILE A 84 7.24 -0.07 -6.33
N PRO A 85 6.89 -1.24 -6.88
CA PRO A 85 5.55 -1.48 -7.41
C PRO A 85 4.48 -1.40 -6.34
N ALA A 86 4.76 -1.82 -5.10
CA ALA A 86 3.83 -1.69 -3.99
C ALA A 86 3.53 -0.22 -3.64
N THR A 87 4.55 0.64 -3.68
CA THR A 87 4.40 2.09 -3.50
C THR A 87 3.58 2.72 -4.62
N VAL A 88 3.81 2.30 -5.88
CA VAL A 88 3.04 2.78 -7.04
C VAL A 88 1.57 2.34 -6.95
N GLY A 89 1.31 1.07 -6.62
CA GLY A 89 -0.03 0.55 -6.42
C GLY A 89 -0.79 1.31 -5.33
N PHE A 90 -0.14 1.57 -4.19
CA PHE A 90 -0.69 2.38 -3.11
C PHE A 90 -1.03 3.81 -3.57
N ALA A 91 -0.15 4.47 -4.33
CA ALA A 91 -0.42 5.82 -4.84
C ALA A 91 -1.63 5.86 -5.79
N CYS A 92 -1.78 4.85 -6.65
CA CYS A 92 -2.94 4.71 -7.52
C CYS A 92 -4.24 4.49 -6.73
N SER A 93 -4.26 3.56 -5.77
CA SER A 93 -5.42 3.29 -4.91
C SER A 93 -5.81 4.53 -4.10
N PHE A 94 -4.82 5.23 -3.52
CA PHE A 94 -5.06 6.46 -2.78
C PHE A 94 -5.66 7.57 -3.64
N SER A 95 -5.19 7.71 -4.89
CA SER A 95 -5.72 8.68 -5.84
C SER A 95 -7.17 8.37 -6.25
N LEU A 96 -7.48 7.09 -6.49
CA LEU A 96 -8.84 6.62 -6.77
C LEU A 96 -9.79 6.88 -5.60
N LEU A 97 -9.31 6.66 -4.37
CA LEU A 97 -10.09 6.90 -3.17
C LEU A 97 -10.36 8.40 -2.96
N MET A 98 -9.35 9.25 -3.18
CA MET A 98 -9.54 10.71 -3.16
C MET A 98 -10.52 11.19 -4.23
N TYR A 99 -10.42 10.67 -5.46
CA TYR A 99 -11.36 10.99 -6.54
C TYR A 99 -12.79 10.57 -6.17
N THR A 100 -12.95 9.36 -5.63
CA THR A 100 -14.24 8.84 -5.17
C THR A 100 -14.84 9.71 -4.06
N LEU A 101 -14.02 10.11 -3.08
CA LEU A 101 -14.44 11.01 -2.01
C LEU A 101 -14.84 12.38 -2.55
N HIS A 102 -14.13 12.93 -3.53
CA HIS A 102 -14.49 14.20 -4.15
C HIS A 102 -15.84 14.12 -4.84
N VAL A 103 -16.04 13.11 -5.69
CA VAL A 103 -17.30 12.88 -6.42
C VAL A 103 -18.48 12.62 -5.49
N LEU A 104 -18.24 12.03 -4.31
CA LEU A 104 -19.28 11.82 -3.30
C LEU A 104 -19.49 13.03 -2.38
N ALA A 105 -18.47 13.85 -2.12
CA ALA A 105 -18.62 15.08 -1.36
C ALA A 105 -19.46 16.12 -2.11
N ASP A 106 -19.35 16.17 -3.45
CA ASP A 106 -20.15 17.06 -4.30
C ASP A 106 -21.68 16.90 -4.10
N PRO A 107 -22.29 15.70 -4.09
CA PRO A 107 -23.72 15.53 -3.81
C PRO A 107 -24.10 15.80 -2.34
N PHE A 108 -23.21 15.58 -1.35
CA PHE A 108 -23.52 15.92 0.05
C PHE A 108 -23.50 17.43 0.33
N LEU A 109 -22.87 18.24 -0.53
CA LEU A 109 -22.89 19.71 -0.46
C LEU A 109 -24.15 20.34 -1.09
N ILE A 110 -24.96 19.56 -1.82
CA ILE A 110 -26.16 20.04 -2.53
C ILE A 110 -27.45 19.79 -1.73
N GLU A 111 -27.45 18.89 -0.74
CA GLU A 111 -28.56 18.75 0.21
C GLU A 111 -28.37 19.71 1.39
N LYS A 112 -28.97 20.90 1.26
CA LYS A 112 -29.28 21.82 2.36
C LYS A 112 -30.56 21.43 3.07
#